data_AF-D8X2G5-F1
#
_entry.id   AF-D8X2G5-F1
#
_cell.length_a   1.000
_cell.length_b   1.000
_cell.length_c   1.000
_cell.angle_alpha   90.00
_cell.angle_beta   90.00
_cell.angle_gamma   90.00
#
_symmetry.space_group_name_H-M   'P 1'
#
loop_
_entity.id
_entity.type
_entity.pdbx_description
1 polymer ?
#
loop_
_entity_poly.entity_id
_entity_poly.type
_entity_poly.pdbx_seq_one_letter_code
_entity_poly.pdbx_strand_id
1 'polypeptide(L)'
;IELRHLKGEDLNSLYPKELIPIEEALQIGLTSVREKQMEIWKMHKKNEKLLEEENKQLTYMLHHQQLAMDGSVQGLELGYKDREFAPQMTMAFRVQPIQPNLHESK
;
A
#
# COMPACT_ATOMS: atom_id res chain seq x y z
N ILE A 1 12.73 -30.80 26.44
CA ILE A 1 11.28 -30.87 26.12
C ILE A 1 11.15 -31.42 24.70
N GLU A 2 10.38 -32.49 24.51
CA GLU A 2 10.10 -33.04 23.17
C GLU A 2 8.89 -32.37 22.52
N LEU A 3 8.86 -32.34 21.19
CA LEU A 3 7.76 -31.73 20.44
C LEU A 3 6.42 -32.47 20.68
N ARG A 4 6.45 -33.78 20.88
CA ARG A 4 5.27 -34.59 21.22
C ARG A 4 4.64 -34.14 22.54
N HIS A 5 5.46 -33.89 23.57
CA HIS A 5 4.97 -33.39 24.85
C HIS A 5 4.36 -31.98 24.74
N LEU A 6 4.94 -31.10 23.91
CA LEU A 6 4.35 -29.78 23.62
C LEU A 6 3.02 -29.88 22.86
N LYS A 7 2.80 -30.96 22.11
CA LYS A 7 1.53 -31.27 21.44
C LYS A 7 0.51 -31.95 22.36
N GLY A 8 0.89 -32.25 23.61
CA GLY A 8 0.04 -32.95 24.57
C GLY A 8 0.05 -34.47 24.44
N GLU A 9 1.01 -35.04 23.70
CA GLU A 9 1.20 -36.48 23.56
C GLU A 9 2.08 -37.02 24.72
N ASP A 10 1.92 -38.29 25.08
CA ASP A 10 2.72 -39.03 26.08
C ASP A 10 2.84 -38.41 27.49
N LEU A 11 1.91 -37.52 27.87
CA LEU A 11 1.96 -36.80 29.14
C LEU A 11 1.87 -37.70 30.39
N ASN A 12 1.19 -38.85 30.29
CA ASN A 12 1.05 -39.80 31.39
C ASN A 12 2.37 -40.49 31.75
N SER A 13 3.36 -40.45 30.86
CA SER A 13 4.70 -40.99 31.09
C SER A 13 5.61 -40.02 31.82
N LEU A 14 5.19 -38.75 32.00
CA LEU A 14 5.98 -37.70 32.62
C LEU A 14 5.63 -37.53 34.09
N TYR A 15 6.64 -37.21 34.90
CA TYR A 15 6.42 -36.83 36.29
C TYR A 15 5.91 -35.39 36.40
N PRO A 16 5.21 -35.02 37.49
CA PRO A 16 4.70 -33.66 37.69
C PRO A 16 5.76 -32.56 37.56
N LYS A 17 7.01 -32.83 37.96
CA LYS A 17 8.12 -31.87 37.83
C LYS A 17 8.55 -31.61 36.39
N GLU A 18 8.30 -32.56 35.49
CA GLU A 18 8.64 -32.46 34.07
C GLU A 18 7.55 -31.73 33.27
N LEU A 19 6.32 -31.66 33.79
CA LEU A 19 5.21 -30.91 33.20
C LEU A 19 5.34 -29.40 33.38
N ILE A 20 5.92 -28.94 34.49
CA ILE A 20 6.13 -27.51 34.79
C ILE A 20 6.83 -26.75 33.64
N PRO A 21 8.02 -27.17 33.18
CA PRO A 21 8.71 -26.45 32.09
C PRO A 21 7.97 -26.54 30.75
N ILE A 22 7.12 -27.54 30.54
CA ILE A 22 6.28 -27.66 29.35
C ILE A 22 5.15 -26.63 29.40
N GLU A 23 4.46 -26.52 30.53
CA GLU A 23 3.42 -25.52 30.76
C GLU A 23 3.97 -24.10 30.61
N GLU A 24 5.09 -23.79 31.25
CA GLU A 24 5.74 -22.48 31.14
C GLU A 24 6.10 -22.15 29.68
N ALA A 25 6.72 -23.09 28.96
CA ALA A 25 7.08 -22.89 27.55
C ALA A 25 5.84 -22.67 26.67
N LEU A 26 4.75 -23.41 26.89
CA LEU A 26 3.50 -23.23 26.15
C LEU A 26 2.84 -21.89 26.46
N GLN A 27 2.82 -21.49 27.73
CA GLN A 27 2.25 -20.22 28.17
C GLN A 27 3.01 -19.02 27.57
N ILE A 28 4.34 -19.06 27.59
CA ILE A 28 5.19 -18.04 26.98
C ILE A 28 4.95 -18.02 25.46
N GLY A 29 5.04 -19.18 24.80
CA GLY A 29 4.84 -19.28 23.35
C GLY A 29 3.48 -18.77 22.89
N LEU A 30 2.42 -19.13 23.60
CA LEU A 30 1.05 -18.66 23.32
C LEU A 30 0.93 -17.14 23.49
N THR A 31 1.52 -16.60 24.56
CA THR A 31 1.50 -15.15 24.83
C THR A 31 2.24 -14.39 23.72
N SER A 32 3.46 -14.81 23.38
CA SER A 32 4.25 -14.17 22.33
C SER A 32 3.61 -14.27 20.94
N VAL A 33 2.95 -15.39 20.62
CA VAL A 33 2.21 -15.53 19.34
C VAL A 33 1.03 -14.56 19.30
N ARG A 34 0.26 -14.45 20.38
CA ARG A 34 -0.88 -13.50 20.46
C ARG A 34 -0.42 -12.06 20.35
N GLU A 35 0.68 -11.69 21.00
CA GLU A 35 1.27 -10.36 20.89
C GLU A 35 1.64 -10.03 19.44
N LYS A 36 2.37 -10.92 18.76
CA LYS A 36 2.75 -10.76 17.35
C LYS A 36 1.54 -10.66 16.43
N GLN A 37 0.52 -11.50 16.63
CA GLN A 37 -0.73 -11.42 15.87
C GLN A 37 -1.40 -10.06 16.05
N MET A 38 -1.43 -9.53 17.26
CA MET A 38 -2.01 -8.23 17.57
C MET A 38 -1.21 -7.08 16.96
N GLU A 39 0.12 -7.15 16.95
CA GLU A 39 0.99 -6.17 16.29
C GLU A 39 0.73 -6.13 14.78
N ILE A 40 0.69 -7.29 14.12
CA ILE A 40 0.36 -7.40 12.69
C ILE A 40 -1.01 -6.80 12.41
N TRP A 41 -2.02 -7.14 13.21
CA TRP A 41 -3.37 -6.59 13.05
C TRP A 41 -3.39 -5.06 13.20
N LYS A 42 -2.72 -4.51 14.23
CA LYS A 42 -2.61 -3.06 14.43
C LYS A 42 -1.94 -2.35 13.26
N MET A 43 -0.86 -2.93 12.73
CA MET A 43 -0.17 -2.42 11.54
C MET A 43 -1.09 -2.40 10.33
N HIS A 44 -1.76 -3.52 10.03
CA HIS A 44 -2.72 -3.58 8.91
C HIS A 44 -3.85 -2.56 9.09
N LYS A 45 -4.38 -2.40 10.29
CA LYS A 45 -5.45 -1.44 10.55
C LYS A 45 -5.00 0.01 10.35
N LYS A 46 -3.75 0.33 10.68
CA LYS A 46 -3.16 1.64 10.41
C LYS A 46 -2.97 1.86 8.91
N ASN A 47 -2.43 0.87 8.20
CA ASN A 47 -2.20 0.96 6.76
C ASN A 47 -3.51 1.12 5.97
N GLU A 48 -4.56 0.41 6.37
CA GLU A 48 -5.89 0.54 5.78
C GLU A 48 -6.41 1.98 5.87
N LYS A 49 -6.33 2.60 7.05
CA LYS A 49 -6.75 4.00 7.25
C LYS A 49 -5.94 4.97 6.40
N LEU A 50 -4.62 4.82 6.37
CA LEU A 50 -3.75 5.68 5.56
C LEU A 50 -4.08 5.56 4.08
N LEU A 51 -4.28 4.33 3.58
CA LEU A 51 -4.61 4.09 2.19
C LEU A 51 -5.99 4.65 1.82
N GLU A 52 -6.97 4.56 2.72
CA GLU A 52 -8.30 5.16 2.54
C GLU A 52 -8.21 6.69 2.47
N GLU A 53 -7.43 7.31 3.36
CA GLU A 53 -7.19 8.76 3.36
C GLU A 53 -6.49 9.23 2.08
N GLU A 54 -5.41 8.55 1.65
CA GLU A 54 -4.70 8.86 0.41
C GLU A 54 -5.61 8.69 -0.82
N ASN A 55 -6.38 7.61 -0.89
CA ASN A 55 -7.31 7.39 -2.00
C ASN A 55 -8.38 8.49 -2.06
N LYS A 56 -8.90 8.93 -0.91
CA LYS A 56 -9.84 10.05 -0.85
C LYS A 56 -9.21 11.35 -1.35
N GLN A 57 -7.96 11.64 -0.95
CA GLN A 57 -7.24 12.83 -1.42
C GLN A 57 -7.01 12.79 -2.94
N LEU A 58 -6.54 11.66 -3.46
CA LEU A 58 -6.30 11.47 -4.89
C LEU A 58 -7.60 11.58 -5.69
N THR A 59 -8.68 10.98 -5.20
CA THR A 59 -10.02 11.08 -5.83
C THR A 59 -10.50 12.52 -5.86
N TYR A 60 -10.29 13.28 -4.78
CA TYR A 60 -10.64 14.70 -4.73
C TYR A 60 -9.83 15.53 -5.74
N MET A 61 -8.50 15.31 -5.82
CA MET A 61 -7.64 15.97 -6.79
C MET A 61 -8.05 15.65 -8.23
N LEU A 62 -8.34 14.38 -8.52
CA LEU A 62 -8.79 13.92 -9.84
C LEU A 62 -10.12 14.57 -10.21
N HIS A 63 -11.09 14.60 -9.30
CA HIS A 63 -12.37 15.25 -9.53
C HIS A 63 -12.23 16.76 -9.80
N HIS A 64 -11.36 17.45 -9.05
CA HIS A 64 -11.07 18.87 -9.30
C HIS A 64 -10.40 19.10 -10.65
N GLN A 65 -9.45 18.24 -11.04
CA GLN A 65 -8.83 18.32 -12.36
C GLN A 65 -9.85 18.08 -13.47
N GLN A 66 -10.74 17.09 -13.30
CA GLN A 66 -11.83 16.81 -14.24
C GLN A 66 -12.74 18.02 -14.41
N LEU A 67 -13.19 18.64 -13.31
CA LEU A 67 -14.02 19.85 -13.35
C LEU A 67 -13.29 21.04 -13.99
N ALA A 68 -11.99 21.21 -13.74
CA ALA A 68 -11.21 22.26 -14.39
C ALA A 68 -11.10 22.01 -15.91
N MET A 69 -10.97 20.76 -16.33
CA MET A 69 -10.99 20.40 -17.75
C MET A 69 -12.39 20.58 -18.35
N ASP A 70 -13.45 20.09 -17.73
CA ASP A 70 -14.82 20.18 -18.24
C ASP A 70 -15.35 21.62 -18.25
N GLY A 71 -14.99 22.43 -17.24
CA GLY A 71 -15.26 23.87 -17.22
C GLY A 71 -14.45 24.64 -18.28
N SER A 72 -13.22 24.21 -18.57
CA SER A 72 -12.45 24.74 -19.70
C SER A 72 -13.05 24.32 -21.05
N VAL A 73 -13.65 23.13 -21.15
CA VAL A 73 -14.34 22.62 -22.34
C VAL A 73 -15.68 23.31 -22.56
N GLN A 74 -16.49 23.58 -21.52
CA GLN A 74 -17.72 24.38 -21.63
C GLN A 74 -17.45 25.86 -21.94
N GLY A 75 -16.38 26.44 -21.39
CA GLY A 75 -15.93 27.80 -21.76
C GLY A 75 -15.43 27.89 -23.20
N LEU A 76 -14.86 26.80 -23.72
CA LEU A 76 -14.55 26.62 -25.13
C LEU A 76 -15.83 26.52 -25.97
N GLU A 77 -16.79 25.67 -25.57
CA GLU A 77 -18.02 25.37 -26.31
C GLU A 77 -18.97 26.58 -26.44
N LEU A 78 -19.02 27.49 -25.44
CA LEU A 78 -19.72 28.77 -25.56
C LEU A 78 -18.99 29.82 -26.43
N GLY A 79 -17.69 29.64 -26.68
CA GLY A 79 -16.85 30.55 -27.47
C GLY A 79 -16.75 30.21 -28.96
N TYR A 80 -17.18 29.01 -29.38
CA TYR A 80 -17.02 28.51 -30.76
C TYR A 80 -18.14 28.90 -31.74
N LYS A 81 -18.84 30.02 -31.51
CA LYS A 81 -19.85 30.52 -32.47
C LYS A 81 -19.41 31.72 -33.29
N ASP A 82 -18.21 32.28 -33.07
CA ASP A 82 -17.73 33.35 -33.91
C ASP A 82 -16.20 33.37 -33.98
N ARG A 83 -15.67 33.58 -35.19
CA ARG A 83 -14.27 33.86 -35.55
C ARG A 83 -13.42 32.66 -35.97
N GLU A 84 -13.48 32.44 -37.28
CA GLU A 84 -12.40 32.01 -38.17
C GLU A 84 -11.01 32.40 -37.61
N PHE A 85 -10.24 31.48 -37.02
CA PHE A 85 -8.76 31.41 -36.99
C PHE A 85 -8.33 30.25 -36.06
N ALA A 86 -7.35 29.46 -36.53
CA ALA A 86 -6.97 28.14 -36.02
C ALA A 86 -6.61 28.03 -34.52
N PRO A 87 -6.83 26.86 -33.87
CA PRO A 87 -6.62 26.69 -32.44
C PRO A 87 -5.13 26.46 -32.12
N GLN A 88 -4.49 27.43 -31.48
CA GLN A 88 -3.22 27.25 -30.80
C GLN A 88 -3.46 26.48 -29.49
N MET A 89 -3.70 25.17 -29.55
CA MET A 89 -3.49 24.29 -28.40
C MET A 89 -1.99 24.04 -28.24
N THR A 90 -1.31 24.84 -27.43
CA THR A 90 0.09 24.57 -27.05
C THR A 90 0.13 23.76 -25.75
N MET A 91 -0.25 22.48 -25.83
CA MET A 91 0.17 21.47 -24.84
C MET A 91 1.50 20.88 -25.32
N ALA A 92 2.62 21.56 -25.06
CA ALA A 92 3.94 21.06 -25.42
C ALA A 92 4.72 20.61 -24.17
N PHE A 93 4.50 19.38 -23.73
CA PHE A 93 5.44 18.69 -22.84
C PHE A 93 6.71 18.37 -23.65
N ARG A 94 7.73 19.24 -23.59
CA ARG A 94 9.06 18.95 -24.14
C ARG A 94 9.92 18.23 -23.09
N VAL A 95 9.85 16.91 -23.07
CA VAL A 95 10.93 16.10 -22.49
C VAL A 95 11.97 15.96 -23.60
N GLN A 96 13.13 16.61 -23.46
CA GLN A 96 14.23 16.41 -24.41
C GLN A 96 14.86 15.03 -24.18
N PRO A 97 14.91 14.12 -25.16
CA PRO A 97 15.73 12.92 -25.06
C PRO A 97 17.19 13.28 -25.34
N ILE A 98 18.03 13.32 -24.32
CA ILE A 98 19.49 13.25 -24.50
C ILE A 98 19.86 11.77 -24.39
N GLN A 99 20.03 11.13 -25.55
CA GLN A 99 20.59 9.78 -25.65
C GLN A 99 22.07 9.77 -25.22
N PRO A 100 22.55 8.68 -24.60
CA PRO A 100 23.91 8.58 -24.09
C PRO A 100 24.95 8.43 -25.21
N ASN A 101 26.15 8.95 -24.95
CA ASN A 101 27.31 8.94 -25.83
C ASN A 101 27.64 7.54 -26.40
N LEU A 102 27.75 7.43 -27.73
CA LEU A 102 28.42 6.32 -28.40
C LEU A 102 29.44 6.89 -29.39
N HIS A 103 30.69 7.06 -28.96
CA HIS A 103 31.83 7.16 -29.86
C HIS A 103 32.62 5.86 -29.72
N GLU A 104 32.35 4.91 -30.61
CA GLU A 104 33.28 3.83 -30.90
C GLU A 104 34.22 4.26 -32.04
N SER A 105 35.47 3.88 -31.84
CA SER A 105 36.67 4.08 -32.65
C SER A 105 36.54 3.71 -34.13
N LYS A 106 37.18 4.50 -35.00
CA LYS A 106 37.98 4.00 -36.13
C LYS A 106 39.06 5.00 -36.52
#